data_AF-X1EV21-F1
#
_entry.id   AF-X1EV21-F1
#
_cell.length_a   1.000
_cell.length_b   1.000
_cell.length_c   1.000
_cell.angle_alpha   90.00
_cell.angle_beta   90.00
_cell.angle_gamma   90.00
#
_symmetry.space_group_name_H-M   'P 1'
#
loop_
_entity.id
_entity.type
_entity.pdbx_description
1 polymer ?
#
loop_
_entity_poly.entity_id
_entity_poly.type
_entity_poly.pdbx_seq_one_letter_code
_entity_poly.pdbx_strand_id
1 'polypeptide(L)'
;MEAFYLQPGTLDYLGILNDGITFSMHSLLLCDDLAGMLRCMWKGIPIDDDHLALDVTRSVGLRGNYLGDRHTAKHCRDNYWNSRYFGAAFPLSSSAIPDKDLIERMDDDLREILANHRPEPMPDPIRERIYTIFGKYEVA
;
A
#
# COMPACT_ATOMS: atom_id res chain seq x y z
N MET A 1 6.33 -15.59 2.19
CA MET A 1 5.28 -16.22 3.01
C MET A 1 5.58 -16.10 4.50
N GLU A 2 6.83 -16.27 4.94
CA GLU A 2 7.23 -16.11 6.35
C GLU A 2 6.82 -14.76 6.96
N ALA A 3 7.02 -13.65 6.24
CA ALA A 3 6.67 -12.32 6.74
C ALA A 3 5.21 -12.22 7.21
N PHE A 4 4.28 -12.84 6.49
CA PHE A 4 2.86 -12.82 6.86
C PHE A 4 2.60 -13.52 8.21
N TYR A 5 3.19 -14.69 8.42
CA TYR A 5 2.96 -15.48 9.64
C TYR A 5 3.67 -14.90 10.86
N LEU A 6 4.87 -14.34 10.67
CA LEU A 6 5.70 -13.85 11.76
C LEU A 6 5.26 -12.46 12.26
N GLN A 7 4.54 -11.69 11.45
CA GLN A 7 4.15 -10.31 11.75
C GLN A 7 5.32 -9.48 12.31
N PRO A 8 6.45 -9.40 11.59
CA PRO A 8 7.63 -8.71 12.10
C PRO A 8 7.35 -7.21 12.28
N GLY A 9 8.02 -6.60 13.26
CA GLY A 9 7.90 -5.15 13.50
C GLY A 9 8.45 -4.29 12.37
N THR A 10 9.33 -4.85 11.54
CA THR A 10 9.92 -4.21 10.35
C THR A 10 9.85 -5.14 9.14
N LEU A 11 9.71 -4.56 7.95
CA LEU A 11 9.86 -5.25 6.68
C LEU A 11 11.12 -4.72 6.02
N ASP A 12 12.17 -5.52 6.06
CA ASP A 12 13.50 -5.13 5.56
C ASP A 12 13.68 -5.53 4.08
N TYR A 13 14.73 -5.01 3.45
CA TYR A 13 15.16 -5.38 2.10
C TYR A 13 14.14 -5.09 0.97
N LEU A 14 13.22 -4.15 1.19
CA LEU A 14 12.28 -3.72 0.16
C LEU A 14 13.02 -3.07 -1.02
N GLY A 15 12.76 -3.53 -2.23
CA GLY A 15 13.40 -3.01 -3.45
C GLY A 15 14.73 -3.68 -3.84
N ILE A 16 15.20 -4.63 -3.05
CA ILE A 16 16.41 -5.40 -3.36
C ILE A 16 16.10 -6.55 -4.32
N LEU A 17 16.96 -6.72 -5.31
CA LEU A 17 16.97 -7.77 -6.31
C LEU A 17 18.32 -8.49 -6.29
N ASN A 18 18.37 -9.69 -6.88
CA ASN A 18 19.59 -10.48 -7.02
C ASN A 18 20.34 -10.68 -5.70
N ASP A 19 19.64 -11.12 -4.65
CA ASP A 19 20.23 -11.48 -3.35
C ASP A 19 21.08 -10.35 -2.72
N GLY A 20 20.59 -9.10 -2.78
CA GLY A 20 21.31 -7.97 -2.18
C GLY A 20 22.19 -7.18 -3.15
N ILE A 21 22.42 -7.67 -4.37
CA ILE A 21 23.40 -7.08 -5.28
C ILE A 21 22.85 -5.84 -5.99
N THR A 22 21.54 -5.79 -6.25
CA THR A 22 20.93 -4.73 -7.06
C THR A 22 19.75 -4.12 -6.33
N PHE A 23 19.63 -2.79 -6.38
CA PHE A 23 18.48 -2.07 -5.86
C PHE A 23 17.66 -1.49 -7.00
N SER A 24 16.34 -1.66 -6.95
CA SER A 24 15.39 -1.15 -7.94
C SER A 24 14.31 -0.31 -7.25
N MET A 25 14.15 0.92 -7.71
CA MET A 25 13.09 1.82 -7.23
C MET A 25 11.70 1.31 -7.60
N HIS A 26 11.54 0.69 -8.77
CA HIS A 26 10.29 0.03 -9.15
C HIS A 26 9.98 -1.10 -8.16
N SER A 27 10.95 -1.99 -7.88
CA SER A 27 10.74 -3.05 -6.89
C SER A 27 10.39 -2.50 -5.50
N LEU A 28 10.97 -1.36 -5.08
CA LEU A 28 10.63 -0.72 -3.82
C LEU A 28 9.15 -0.29 -3.79
N LEU A 29 8.68 0.37 -4.84
CA LEU A 29 7.30 0.83 -4.95
C LEU A 29 6.29 -0.34 -4.92
N LEU A 30 6.60 -1.42 -5.62
CA LEU A 30 5.79 -2.64 -5.58
C LEU A 30 5.77 -3.26 -4.18
N CYS A 31 6.94 -3.35 -3.55
CA CYS A 31 7.07 -3.84 -2.18
C CYS A 31 6.27 -3.00 -1.17
N ASP A 32 6.24 -1.68 -1.31
CA ASP A 32 5.43 -0.78 -0.47
C ASP A 32 3.93 -1.04 -0.64
N ASP A 33 3.46 -1.24 -1.88
CA ASP A 33 2.07 -1.60 -2.17
C ASP A 33 1.68 -2.95 -1.52
N LEU A 34 2.54 -3.96 -1.66
CA LEU A 34 2.37 -5.27 -1.04
C LEU A 34 2.48 -5.23 0.50
N ALA A 35 3.29 -4.35 1.06
CA ALA A 35 3.32 -4.11 2.50
C ALA A 35 1.96 -3.55 2.98
N GLY A 36 1.29 -2.73 2.16
CA GLY A 36 -0.10 -2.33 2.37
C GLY A 36 -1.06 -3.51 2.44
N MET A 37 -0.91 -4.49 1.53
CA MET A 37 -1.68 -5.74 1.56
C MET A 37 -1.47 -6.50 2.88
N LEU A 38 -0.21 -6.69 3.29
CA LEU A 38 0.13 -7.40 4.53
C LEU A 38 -0.48 -6.70 5.74
N ARG A 39 -0.37 -5.37 5.83
CA ARG A 39 -1.01 -4.58 6.89
C ARG A 39 -2.52 -4.78 6.90
N CYS A 40 -3.17 -4.84 5.74
CA CYS A 40 -4.60 -5.12 5.65
C CYS A 40 -4.94 -6.53 6.16
N MET A 41 -4.17 -7.54 5.78
CA MET A 41 -4.39 -8.92 6.23
C MET A 41 -4.14 -9.08 7.73
N TRP A 42 -3.15 -8.39 8.30
CA TRP A 42 -2.83 -8.44 9.73
C TRP A 42 -3.85 -7.78 10.63
N LYS A 43 -4.72 -6.90 10.10
CA LYS A 43 -5.89 -6.41 10.86
C LYS A 43 -6.83 -7.55 11.28
N GLY A 44 -6.76 -8.70 10.60
CA GLY A 44 -7.62 -9.84 10.86
C GLY A 44 -9.06 -9.59 10.42
N ILE A 45 -9.97 -10.45 10.89
CA ILE A 45 -11.39 -10.35 10.62
C ILE A 45 -12.09 -10.00 11.94
N PRO A 46 -12.76 -8.84 12.04
CA PRO A 46 -13.58 -8.54 13.21
C PRO A 46 -14.73 -9.54 13.30
N ILE A 47 -14.92 -10.12 14.49
CA ILE A 47 -15.99 -11.10 14.76
C ILE A 47 -16.94 -10.46 15.78
N ASP A 48 -18.00 -9.85 15.27
CA ASP A 48 -19.12 -9.31 16.03
C ASP A 48 -20.43 -9.45 15.25
N ASP A 49 -21.57 -9.17 15.89
CA ASP A 49 -22.89 -9.35 15.28
C ASP A 49 -23.10 -8.53 13.99
N ASP A 50 -22.48 -7.35 13.91
CA ASP A 50 -22.55 -6.46 12.73
C ASP A 50 -21.72 -7.04 11.58
N HIS A 51 -20.48 -7.46 11.83
CA HIS A 51 -19.59 -8.02 10.81
C HIS A 51 -19.97 -9.43 10.34
N LEU A 52 -20.65 -10.22 11.18
CA LEU A 52 -21.22 -11.52 10.78
C LEU A 52 -22.41 -11.36 9.81
N ALA A 53 -23.05 -10.19 9.79
CA ALA A 53 -24.11 -9.82 8.83
C ALA A 53 -25.26 -10.85 8.69
N LEU A 54 -25.60 -11.55 9.78
CA LEU A 54 -26.62 -12.63 9.76
C LEU A 54 -28.02 -12.10 9.44
N ASP A 55 -28.39 -10.93 9.96
CA ASP A 55 -29.70 -10.34 9.72
C ASP A 55 -29.84 -9.83 8.29
N VAL A 56 -28.78 -9.21 7.74
CA VAL A 56 -28.71 -8.83 6.33
C VAL A 56 -28.84 -10.06 5.45
N THR A 57 -28.13 -11.14 5.79
CA THR A 57 -28.20 -12.42 5.05
C THR A 57 -29.62 -13.00 5.03
N ARG A 58 -30.32 -12.98 6.17
CA ARG A 58 -31.73 -13.42 6.26
C ARG A 58 -32.67 -12.52 5.46
N SER A 59 -32.45 -11.21 5.48
CA SER A 59 -33.25 -10.22 4.76
C SER A 59 -33.10 -10.34 3.23
N VAL A 60 -31.87 -10.50 2.75
CA VAL A 60 -31.55 -10.59 1.31
C VAL A 60 -32.01 -11.94 0.73
N GLY A 61 -31.87 -13.03 1.49
CA GLY A 61 -32.29 -14.38 1.08
C GLY A 61 -31.42 -14.99 -0.02
N LEU A 62 -31.78 -16.21 -0.46
CA LEU A 62 -30.95 -17.07 -1.33
C LEU A 62 -30.66 -16.53 -2.75
N ARG A 63 -31.44 -15.56 -3.23
CA ARG A 63 -31.32 -15.01 -4.60
C ARG A 63 -31.21 -13.48 -4.62
N GLY A 64 -31.01 -12.86 -3.47
CA GLY A 64 -30.84 -11.41 -3.38
C GLY A 64 -29.42 -10.95 -3.69
N ASN A 65 -29.21 -9.63 -3.64
CA ASN A 65 -27.93 -8.98 -3.90
C ASN A 65 -27.61 -7.99 -2.76
N TYR A 66 -26.34 -7.98 -2.32
CA TYR A 66 -25.86 -7.12 -1.23
C TYR A 66 -25.34 -5.77 -1.73
N LEU A 67 -25.10 -5.58 -3.03
CA LEU A 67 -24.47 -4.35 -3.57
C LEU A 67 -25.25 -3.07 -3.25
N GLY A 68 -26.57 -3.14 -3.15
CA GLY A 68 -27.44 -2.00 -2.81
C GLY A 68 -27.71 -1.84 -1.31
N ASP A 69 -27.19 -2.73 -0.47
CA ASP A 69 -27.48 -2.74 0.97
C ASP A 69 -26.68 -1.67 1.72
N ARG A 70 -27.31 -1.04 2.71
CA ARG A 70 -26.66 -0.03 3.56
C ARG A 70 -25.50 -0.61 4.35
N HIS A 71 -25.61 -1.85 4.79
CA HIS A 71 -24.55 -2.58 5.49
C HIS A 71 -23.32 -2.74 4.60
N THR A 72 -23.52 -3.13 3.34
CA THR A 72 -22.41 -3.22 2.37
C THR A 72 -21.79 -1.85 2.11
N ALA A 73 -22.59 -0.79 1.92
CA ALA A 73 -22.07 0.55 1.72
C ALA A 73 -21.23 1.06 2.91
N LYS A 74 -21.58 0.65 4.13
CA LYS A 74 -20.86 0.96 5.36
C LYS A 74 -19.51 0.23 5.44
N HIS A 75 -19.48 -1.07 5.13
CA HIS A 75 -18.31 -1.92 5.43
C HIS A 75 -17.38 -2.24 4.26
N CYS A 76 -17.81 -2.03 3.00
CA CYS A 76 -17.06 -2.51 1.83
C CYS A 76 -15.65 -1.92 1.66
N ARG A 77 -15.30 -0.87 2.40
CA ARG A 77 -13.99 -0.19 2.34
C ARG A 77 -13.12 -0.41 3.59
N ASP A 78 -13.64 -1.05 4.63
CA ASP A 78 -12.96 -1.14 5.93
C ASP A 78 -11.73 -2.08 5.87
N ASN A 79 -11.90 -3.22 5.18
CA ASN A 79 -10.88 -4.28 5.04
C ASN A 79 -10.46 -4.47 3.57
N TYR A 80 -10.43 -3.37 2.82
CA TYR A 80 -10.03 -3.38 1.43
C TYR A 80 -8.58 -2.91 1.28
N TRP A 81 -7.74 -3.74 0.66
CA TRP A 81 -6.44 -3.30 0.17
C TRP A 81 -6.63 -2.52 -1.14
N ASN A 82 -6.60 -1.20 -1.02
CA ASN A 82 -6.62 -0.28 -2.15
C ASN A 82 -5.24 -0.21 -2.79
N SER A 83 -4.88 -1.25 -3.55
CA SER A 83 -3.60 -1.31 -4.26
C SER A 83 -3.49 -0.19 -5.29
N ARG A 84 -2.29 0.40 -5.39
CA ARG A 84 -1.96 1.38 -6.44
C ARG A 84 -1.80 0.75 -7.82
N TYR A 85 -1.38 -0.52 -7.86
CA TYR A 85 -0.98 -1.19 -9.10
C TYR A 85 -1.85 -2.38 -9.49
N PHE A 86 -2.58 -2.96 -8.54
CA PHE A 86 -3.45 -4.10 -8.74
C PHE A 86 -4.91 -3.68 -8.60
N GLY A 87 -5.71 -3.95 -9.62
CA GLY A 87 -7.13 -3.65 -9.61
C GLY A 87 -7.83 -4.38 -10.73
N ALA A 88 -9.16 -4.50 -10.62
CA ALA A 88 -9.97 -5.06 -11.69
C ALA A 88 -10.09 -4.02 -12.82
N ALA A 89 -9.11 -3.97 -13.72
CA ALA A 89 -9.32 -3.41 -15.04
C ALA A 89 -10.22 -4.41 -15.78
N PHE A 90 -11.53 -4.25 -15.67
CA PHE A 90 -12.46 -5.09 -16.40
C PHE A 90 -12.22 -4.89 -17.91
N PRO A 91 -12.01 -5.96 -18.71
CA PRO A 91 -11.80 -5.84 -20.16
C PRO A 91 -12.95 -5.17 -20.89
N LEU A 92 -14.14 -5.15 -20.26
CA LEU A 92 -15.36 -4.50 -20.75
C LEU A 92 -15.55 -3.08 -20.21
N SER A 93 -14.63 -2.57 -19.40
CA SER A 93 -14.73 -1.19 -18.92
C SER A 93 -14.42 -0.27 -20.09
N SER A 94 -15.37 0.58 -20.46
CA SER A 94 -15.13 1.77 -21.27
C SER A 94 -14.36 2.83 -20.47
N SER A 95 -13.38 2.39 -19.66
CA SER A 95 -12.60 3.28 -18.83
C SER A 95 -11.61 4.04 -19.71
N ALA A 96 -11.48 5.34 -19.48
CA ALA A 96 -10.50 6.18 -20.17
C ALA A 96 -9.05 5.89 -19.70
N ILE A 97 -8.85 4.82 -18.93
CA ILE A 97 -7.55 4.45 -18.36
C ILE A 97 -6.84 3.59 -19.41
N PRO A 98 -5.68 4.02 -19.94
CA PRO A 98 -4.93 3.22 -20.89
C PRO A 98 -4.51 1.89 -20.27
N ASP A 99 -4.64 0.81 -21.04
CA ASP A 99 -4.12 -0.50 -20.66
C ASP A 99 -2.59 -0.48 -20.76
N LYS A 100 -1.94 -0.17 -19.63
CA LYS A 100 -0.49 -0.07 -19.50
C LYS A 100 0.08 -1.25 -18.74
N ASP A 101 1.27 -1.65 -19.14
CA ASP A 101 2.02 -2.66 -18.40
C ASP A 101 2.31 -2.17 -16.97
N LEU A 102 2.44 -3.12 -16.03
CA LEU A 102 2.70 -2.81 -14.63
C LEU A 102 3.95 -1.92 -14.47
N ILE A 103 5.02 -2.25 -15.21
CA ILE A 103 6.28 -1.51 -15.15
C ILE A 103 6.09 -0.06 -15.59
N GLU A 104 5.33 0.19 -16.65
CA GLU A 104 5.06 1.54 -17.16
C GLU A 104 4.27 2.37 -16.14
N ARG A 105 3.26 1.76 -15.49
CA ARG A 105 2.48 2.43 -14.44
C ARG A 105 3.34 2.81 -13.25
N MET A 106 4.25 1.92 -12.84
CA MET A 106 5.19 2.19 -11.75
C MET A 106 6.23 3.24 -12.13
N ASP A 107 6.65 3.28 -13.38
CA ASP A 107 7.61 4.24 -13.91
C ASP A 107 7.01 5.66 -13.96
N ASP A 108 5.74 5.80 -14.34
CA ASP A 108 5.00 7.06 -14.26
C ASP A 108 4.88 7.56 -12.82
N ASP A 109 4.46 6.70 -11.88
CA ASP A 109 4.35 7.02 -10.45
C ASP A 109 5.71 7.42 -9.84
N LEU A 110 6.77 6.69 -10.20
CA LEU A 110 8.13 7.01 -9.76
C LEU A 110 8.56 8.41 -10.23
N ARG A 111 8.32 8.75 -11.50
CA ARG A 111 8.63 10.08 -12.03
C ARG A 111 7.88 11.18 -11.28
N GLU A 112 6.59 10.96 -10.99
CA GLU A 112 5.76 11.91 -10.26
C GLU A 112 6.27 12.13 -8.83
N ILE A 113 6.56 11.05 -8.11
CA ILE A 113 7.08 11.10 -6.75
C ILE A 113 8.43 11.85 -6.72
N LEU A 114 9.36 11.52 -7.62
CA LEU A 114 10.67 12.17 -7.66
C LEU A 114 10.59 13.66 -8.00
N ALA A 115 9.64 14.06 -8.86
CA ALA A 115 9.45 15.48 -9.20
C ALA A 115 8.85 16.28 -8.04
N ASN A 116 7.84 15.71 -7.38
CA ASN A 116 6.92 16.48 -6.52
C ASN A 116 7.14 16.26 -5.02
N HIS A 117 7.71 15.14 -4.59
CA HIS A 117 7.89 14.86 -3.17
C HIS A 117 8.84 15.88 -2.54
N ARG A 118 8.42 16.45 -1.40
CA ARG A 118 9.22 17.33 -0.55
C ARG A 118 9.17 16.76 0.86
N PRO A 119 10.29 16.22 1.38
CA PRO A 119 10.35 15.74 2.75
C PRO A 119 9.99 16.86 3.73
N GLU A 120 9.44 16.46 4.89
CA GLU A 120 9.18 17.41 5.97
C GLU A 120 10.51 18.08 6.39
N PRO A 121 10.56 19.42 6.46
CA PRO A 121 11.80 20.12 6.78
C PRO A 121 12.23 19.81 8.21
N MET A 122 13.51 19.46 8.37
CA MET A 122 14.08 19.23 9.69
C MET A 122 14.18 20.54 10.49
N PRO A 123 13.89 20.53 11.81
CA PRO A 123 14.07 21.69 12.67
C PRO A 123 15.48 22.28 12.57
N ASP A 124 15.55 23.60 12.40
CA ASP A 124 16.79 24.36 12.26
C ASP A 124 17.88 24.01 13.30
N PRO A 125 17.60 23.94 14.62
CA PRO A 125 18.65 23.65 15.60
C PRO A 125 19.27 22.25 15.44
N ILE A 126 18.50 21.28 14.97
CA ILE A 126 19.00 19.92 14.72
C ILE A 126 19.86 19.94 13.45
N ARG A 127 19.38 20.59 12.39
CA ARG A 127 20.09 20.72 11.11
C ARG A 127 21.46 21.39 11.28
N GLU A 128 21.51 22.50 12.01
CA GLU A 128 22.76 23.21 12.32
C GLU A 128 23.75 22.33 13.12
N ARG A 129 23.25 21.56 14.08
CA ARG A 129 24.08 20.66 14.89
C ARG A 129 24.68 19.55 14.03
N ILE A 130 23.91 18.99 13.09
CA ILE A 130 24.38 17.98 12.14
C ILE A 130 25.50 18.56 11.27
N TYR A 131 25.32 19.74 10.68
CA TYR A 131 26.37 20.38 9.86
C TYR A 131 27.63 20.71 10.67
N THR A 132 27.47 21.12 11.94
CA THR A 132 28.60 21.34 12.84
C THR A 132 29.40 20.05 13.09
N ILE A 133 28.73 18.89 13.16
CA ILE A 133 29.39 17.59 13.31
C ILE A 133 30.09 17.22 11.99
N PHE A 134 29.41 17.32 10.85
CA PHE A 134 30.02 17.02 9.54
C PHE A 134 31.29 17.82 9.30
N GLY A 135 31.28 19.14 9.53
CA GLY A 135 32.45 19.99 9.35
C GLY A 135 33.67 19.62 10.23
N LYS A 136 33.48 18.85 11.30
CA LYS A 136 34.60 18.33 12.12
C LYS A 136 35.31 17.13 11.49
N TYR A 137 34.62 16.37 10.66
CA TYR A 137 35.10 15.09 10.12
C TYR A 137 35.35 15.11 8.61
N GLU A 138 34.86 16.12 7.89
CA GLU A 138 35.07 16.26 6.44
C GLU A 138 36.47 16.77 6.04
N VAL A 139 37.29 17.23 7.00
CA VAL A 139 38.64 17.79 6.76
C VAL A 139 39.76 16.80 7.11
N ALA A 140 39.49 15.49 7.05
CA ALA A 140 40.47 14.42 7.20
C ALA A 140 40.55 13.58 5.92
#